data_AF-A0A7X7S0S1-F1
#
_entry.id   AF-A0A7X7S0S1-F1
#
_cell.length_a   1.000
_cell.length_b   1.000
_cell.length_c   1.000
_cell.angle_alpha   90.00
_cell.angle_beta   90.00
_cell.angle_gamma   90.00
#
_symmetry.space_group_name_H-M   'P 1'
#
loop_
_entity.id
_entity.type
_entity.pdbx_description
1 polymer ?
#
loop_
_entity_poly.entity_id
_entity_poly.type
_entity_poly.pdbx_seq_one_letter_code
_entity_poly.pdbx_strand_id
1 'polypeptide(L)'
;ASQSGAEKQTTYISQSYVDSLVDRAFYIFNSVSDPASGIPAERAVEYGKQIAAKLREIARDDVNKKYILWRTGELEAQIYLEESGLLLEKEQFRAKESNELVMLYNAEIGKGRPDFMKLWGMHGRMKTTDTARACTMEKSIVNRASALSREIPSAVEIALENGEYESARGDLTYCEANRQYLSLSSIKLASLQAKLLSDFSLSKERLLLKNDFDSLSSALVSNRLPESRSLALKIRNRLDGIQKAMLQLEWSKYNDEYLRLSRKTGNKEDSLLAIVQSRLKSQGIVAAEEFLDTLRLHGVSREKMAKIDRIILEEVIARKKTEPSIVKISIVEDTSEASVLNDLLAVAKKRVAMKKDSLASQRNENARLTQTAEVRRDRMRVALEMQQKRQQERMQENTRRARQELIAVYTLLESGKEKDALAYFQKVRELLEENLSDEEFKKVNQSVSLKNSNP
;
A
#
# COMPACT_ATOMS: atom_id res chain seq x y z
N ALA A 1 23.43 -54.70 90.85
CA ALA A 1 23.45 -55.12 89.44
C ALA A 1 24.30 -54.12 88.67
N SER A 2 25.39 -54.62 88.11
CA SER A 2 26.49 -53.91 87.48
C SER A 2 26.18 -53.52 86.03
N GLN A 3 26.44 -52.25 85.71
CA GLN A 3 26.95 -51.69 84.45
C GLN A 3 26.37 -52.17 83.11
N SER A 4 25.60 -51.29 82.45
CA SER A 4 26.02 -50.78 81.12
C SER A 4 25.58 -49.32 80.99
N GLY A 5 26.36 -48.42 81.60
CA GLY A 5 26.36 -47.03 81.16
C GLY A 5 26.92 -47.02 79.75
N ALA A 6 26.08 -46.78 78.75
CA ALA A 6 26.56 -46.42 77.43
C ALA A 6 27.14 -45.01 77.57
N GLU A 7 28.44 -44.93 77.83
CA GLU A 7 29.20 -43.69 77.68
C GLU A 7 28.90 -43.15 76.29
N LYS A 8 28.28 -41.96 76.23
CA LYS A 8 28.18 -41.23 74.96
C LYS A 8 29.62 -41.05 74.46
N GLN A 9 29.98 -41.74 73.38
CA GLN A 9 31.27 -41.58 72.73
C GLN A 9 31.44 -40.12 72.37
N THR A 10 32.20 -39.38 73.19
CA THR A 10 32.56 -38.01 72.92
C THR A 10 33.64 -38.04 71.85
N THR A 11 33.24 -37.93 70.59
CA THR A 11 34.16 -37.68 69.48
C THR A 11 34.83 -36.33 69.70
N TYR A 12 36.16 -36.33 69.73
CA TYR A 12 36.96 -35.11 69.81
C TYR A 12 37.48 -34.78 68.40
N ILE A 13 36.92 -33.75 67.78
CA ILE A 13 37.41 -33.25 66.50
C ILE A 13 38.46 -32.17 66.74
N SER A 14 39.55 -32.26 65.99
CA SER A 14 40.65 -31.30 66.09
C SER A 14 40.20 -29.92 65.60
N GLN A 15 40.66 -28.87 66.28
CA GLN A 15 40.42 -27.49 65.89
C GLN A 15 40.91 -27.21 64.45
N SER A 16 42.03 -27.82 64.06
CA SER A 16 42.58 -27.73 62.69
C SER A 16 41.63 -28.24 61.60
N TYR A 17 40.80 -29.24 61.89
CA TYR A 17 39.84 -29.75 60.92
C TYR A 17 38.68 -28.76 60.73
N VAL A 18 38.19 -28.18 61.82
CA VAL A 18 37.16 -27.13 61.80
C VAL A 18 37.66 -25.91 61.04
N ASP A 19 38.89 -25.46 61.33
CA ASP A 19 39.53 -24.35 60.62
C ASP A 19 39.71 -24.65 59.15
N SER A 20 40.19 -25.84 58.78
CA SER A 20 40.37 -26.20 57.36
C SER A 20 39.07 -26.16 56.55
N LEU A 21 37.93 -26.50 57.17
CA LEU A 21 36.62 -26.45 56.51
C LEU A 21 36.14 -25.02 56.34
N VAL A 22 36.34 -24.19 57.36
CA VAL A 22 35.95 -22.77 57.36
C VAL A 22 36.85 -21.98 56.41
N ASP A 23 38.16 -22.19 56.44
CA ASP A 23 39.12 -21.55 55.55
C ASP A 23 38.89 -21.97 54.09
N ARG A 24 38.48 -23.22 53.84
CA ARG A 24 38.07 -23.67 52.50
C ARG A 24 36.81 -22.96 52.01
N ALA A 25 35.85 -22.69 52.90
CA ALA A 25 34.66 -21.91 52.55
C ALA A 25 35.04 -20.44 52.25
N PHE A 26 35.91 -19.83 53.06
CA PHE A 26 36.43 -18.48 52.81
C PHE A 26 37.25 -18.38 51.53
N TYR A 27 38.05 -19.39 51.20
CA TYR A 27 38.76 -19.44 49.92
C TYR A 27 37.79 -19.43 48.74
N ILE A 28 36.68 -20.17 48.83
CA ILE A 28 35.65 -20.18 47.79
C ILE A 28 34.94 -18.82 47.70
N PHE A 29 34.60 -18.18 48.82
CA PHE A 29 34.03 -16.82 48.80
C PHE A 29 35.00 -15.82 48.14
N ASN A 30 36.28 -15.85 48.50
CA ASN A 30 37.28 -14.97 47.90
C ASN A 30 37.48 -15.25 46.41
N SER A 31 37.32 -16.51 45.97
CA SER A 31 37.42 -16.87 44.56
C SER A 31 36.26 -16.35 43.71
N VAL A 32 35.10 -16.03 44.29
CA VAL A 32 33.96 -15.42 43.58
C VAL A 32 34.32 -14.02 43.08
N SER A 33 35.19 -13.30 43.79
CA SER A 33 35.68 -11.98 43.37
C SER A 33 36.68 -12.04 42.21
N ASP A 34 37.21 -13.22 41.89
CA ASP A 34 38.17 -13.40 40.79
C ASP A 34 37.45 -13.88 39.51
N PRO A 35 37.43 -13.07 38.42
CA PRO A 35 36.73 -13.43 37.18
C PRO A 35 37.26 -14.70 36.51
N ALA A 36 38.45 -15.20 36.87
CA ALA A 36 39.04 -16.42 36.33
C ALA A 36 38.50 -17.72 36.98
N SER A 37 37.85 -17.64 38.15
CA SER A 37 37.46 -18.83 38.92
C SER A 37 36.24 -19.57 38.35
N GLY A 38 35.36 -18.85 37.64
CA GLY A 38 34.13 -19.39 37.07
C GLY A 38 33.11 -19.90 38.10
N ILE A 39 33.30 -19.62 39.39
CA ILE A 39 32.39 -20.03 40.46
C ILE A 39 31.33 -18.94 40.66
N PRO A 40 30.04 -19.21 40.40
CA PRO A 40 28.99 -18.24 40.67
C PRO A 40 28.79 -18.06 42.18
N ALA A 41 28.56 -16.83 42.60
CA ALA A 41 28.34 -16.44 44.00
C ALA A 41 27.23 -17.27 44.68
N GLU A 42 26.18 -17.65 43.95
CA GLU A 42 25.09 -18.51 44.45
C GLU A 42 25.59 -19.90 44.91
N ARG A 43 26.54 -20.50 44.17
CA ARG A 43 27.14 -21.79 44.55
C ARG A 43 28.07 -21.67 45.74
N ALA A 44 28.78 -20.54 45.88
CA ALA A 44 29.63 -20.29 47.03
C ALA A 44 28.80 -20.17 48.32
N VAL A 45 27.66 -19.46 48.26
CA VAL A 45 26.69 -19.36 49.36
C VAL A 45 26.10 -20.72 49.72
N GLU A 46 25.66 -21.52 48.75
CA GLU A 46 25.16 -22.88 49.00
C GLU A 46 26.20 -23.78 49.65
N TYR A 47 27.45 -23.71 49.18
CA TYR A 47 28.56 -24.48 49.74
C TYR A 47 28.89 -24.06 51.18
N GLY A 48 28.90 -22.75 51.45
CA GLY A 48 29.05 -22.20 52.80
C GLY A 48 27.94 -22.70 53.74
N LYS A 49 26.68 -22.71 53.29
CA LYS A 49 25.55 -23.23 54.08
C LYS A 49 25.67 -24.72 54.38
N GLN A 50 26.15 -25.52 53.42
CA GLN A 50 26.39 -26.95 53.63
C GLN A 50 27.47 -27.19 54.68
N ILE A 51 28.55 -26.42 54.65
CA ILE A 51 29.62 -26.51 55.66
C ILE A 51 29.11 -26.06 57.03
N ALA A 52 28.37 -24.95 57.11
CA ALA A 52 27.79 -24.47 58.36
C ALA A 52 26.82 -25.52 58.96
N ALA A 53 25.96 -26.13 58.16
CA ALA A 53 25.06 -27.20 58.59
C ALA A 53 25.84 -28.41 59.14
N LYS A 54 26.89 -28.84 58.42
CA LYS A 54 27.75 -29.95 58.84
C LYS A 54 28.49 -29.66 60.15
N LEU A 55 28.99 -28.44 60.33
CA LEU A 55 29.65 -28.01 61.58
C LEU A 55 28.67 -27.95 62.76
N ARG A 56 27.41 -27.57 62.54
CA ARG A 56 26.37 -27.60 63.58
C ARG A 56 25.98 -29.03 63.99
N GLU A 57 25.92 -29.96 63.05
CA GLU A 57 25.67 -31.37 63.35
C GLU A 57 26.81 -31.96 64.19
N ILE A 58 28.05 -31.69 63.78
CA ILE A 58 29.25 -32.07 64.51
C ILE A 58 29.28 -31.48 65.93
N ALA A 59 28.88 -30.22 66.10
CA ALA A 59 28.89 -29.53 67.39
C ALA A 59 27.88 -30.08 68.42
N ARG A 60 26.94 -30.98 68.05
CA ARG A 60 25.97 -31.54 68.99
C ARG A 60 26.61 -32.54 69.96
N ASP A 61 27.60 -33.29 69.49
CA ASP A 61 28.17 -34.44 70.20
C ASP A 61 29.65 -34.24 70.60
N ASP A 62 30.25 -33.09 70.28
CA ASP A 62 31.67 -32.79 70.53
C ASP A 62 31.91 -31.97 71.82
N VAL A 63 33.03 -32.26 72.49
CA VAL A 63 33.54 -31.55 73.68
C VAL A 63 33.95 -30.10 73.34
N ASN A 64 34.42 -29.85 72.13
CA ASN A 64 34.83 -28.53 71.61
C ASN A 64 33.67 -27.70 71.04
N LYS A 65 32.42 -28.06 71.34
CA LYS A 65 31.19 -27.41 70.85
C LYS A 65 31.23 -25.87 70.80
N LYS A 66 31.75 -25.21 71.85
CA LYS A 66 31.81 -23.73 71.90
C LYS A 66 32.66 -23.14 70.77
N TYR A 67 33.81 -23.76 70.49
CA TYR A 67 34.72 -23.31 69.44
C TYR A 67 34.14 -23.57 68.05
N ILE A 68 33.55 -24.75 67.84
CA ILE A 68 32.89 -25.11 66.57
C ILE A 68 31.75 -24.13 66.27
N LEU A 69 30.90 -23.84 67.27
CA LEU A 69 29.81 -22.88 67.12
C LEU A 69 30.30 -21.45 66.86
N TRP A 70 31.41 -21.03 67.48
CA TRP A 70 32.01 -19.73 67.21
C TRP A 70 32.48 -19.60 65.75
N ARG A 71 33.26 -20.57 65.25
CA ARG A 71 33.71 -20.58 63.84
C ARG A 71 32.56 -20.74 62.85
N THR A 72 31.53 -21.48 63.22
CA THR A 72 30.30 -21.58 62.43
C THR A 72 29.57 -20.23 62.37
N GLY A 73 29.50 -19.50 63.48
CA GLY A 73 28.91 -18.16 63.52
C GLY A 73 29.67 -17.14 62.66
N GLU A 74 30.99 -17.24 62.58
CA GLU A 74 31.82 -16.43 61.69
C GLU A 74 31.54 -16.72 60.21
N LEU A 75 31.44 -18.02 59.86
CA LEU A 75 31.06 -18.45 58.51
C LEU A 75 29.64 -17.99 58.14
N GLU A 76 28.69 -18.07 59.07
CA GLU A 76 27.31 -17.62 58.87
C GLU A 76 27.20 -16.11 58.69
N ALA A 77 28.02 -15.32 59.40
CA ALA A 77 28.11 -13.88 59.20
C ALA A 77 28.61 -13.55 57.78
N GLN A 78 29.60 -14.29 57.27
CA GLN A 78 30.07 -14.12 55.89
C GLN A 78 29.01 -14.54 54.88
N ILE A 79 28.35 -15.68 55.08
CA ILE A 79 27.23 -16.12 54.23
C ILE A 79 26.16 -15.03 54.13
N TYR A 80 25.80 -14.42 55.26
CA TYR A 80 24.80 -13.36 55.30
C TYR A 80 25.25 -12.11 54.52
N LEU A 81 26.52 -11.72 54.64
CA LEU A 81 27.09 -10.59 53.90
C LEU A 81 27.04 -10.84 52.38
N GLU A 82 27.45 -12.02 51.93
CA GLU A 82 27.43 -12.39 50.51
C GLU A 82 26.01 -12.51 49.96
N GLU A 83 25.07 -13.06 50.74
CA GLU A 83 23.65 -13.11 50.36
C GLU A 83 23.04 -11.73 50.22
N SER A 84 23.36 -10.82 51.15
CA SER A 84 22.90 -9.44 51.08
C SER A 84 23.50 -8.72 49.87
N GLY A 85 24.78 -8.96 49.56
CA GLY A 85 25.44 -8.44 48.36
C GLY A 85 24.78 -8.94 47.07
N LEU A 86 24.52 -10.24 46.97
CA LEU A 86 23.84 -10.86 45.83
C LEU A 86 22.42 -10.32 45.60
N LEU A 87 21.67 -10.09 46.67
CA LEU A 87 20.35 -9.49 46.58
C LEU A 87 20.43 -8.07 46.03
N LEU A 88 21.38 -7.28 46.53
CA LEU A 88 21.59 -5.89 46.11
C LEU A 88 22.04 -5.82 44.63
N GLU A 89 22.92 -6.71 44.19
CA GLU A 89 23.31 -6.83 42.78
C GLU A 89 22.14 -7.23 41.88
N LYS A 90 21.31 -8.20 42.31
CA LYS A 90 20.10 -8.60 41.57
C LYS A 90 19.11 -7.44 41.47
N GLU A 91 18.94 -6.66 42.53
CA GLU A 91 18.10 -5.47 42.52
C GLU A 91 18.66 -4.39 41.59
N GLN A 92 19.97 -4.14 41.61
CA GLN A 92 20.62 -3.21 40.68
C GLN A 92 20.48 -3.67 39.22
N PHE A 93 20.63 -4.96 38.95
CA PHE A 93 20.47 -5.52 37.61
C PHE A 93 19.03 -5.35 37.12
N ARG A 94 18.03 -5.68 37.95
CA ARG A 94 16.61 -5.44 37.63
C ARG A 94 16.31 -3.97 37.41
N ALA A 95 16.90 -3.07 38.20
CA ALA A 95 16.74 -1.64 38.03
C ALA A 95 17.37 -1.13 36.72
N LYS A 96 18.55 -1.63 36.35
CA LYS A 96 19.20 -1.34 35.06
C LYS A 96 18.34 -1.81 33.89
N GLU A 97 17.91 -3.07 33.90
CA GLU A 97 17.04 -3.62 32.85
C GLU A 97 15.71 -2.85 32.75
N SER A 98 15.10 -2.51 33.88
CA SER A 98 13.89 -1.68 33.91
C SER A 98 14.14 -0.30 33.28
N ASN A 99 15.26 0.35 33.60
CA ASN A 99 15.57 1.68 33.05
C ASN A 99 15.87 1.63 31.54
N GLU A 100 16.56 0.60 31.06
CA GLU A 100 16.80 0.38 29.63
C GLU A 100 15.49 0.16 28.87
N LEU A 101 14.59 -0.66 29.43
CA LEU A 101 13.25 -0.87 28.86
C LEU A 101 12.42 0.42 28.82
N VAL A 102 12.49 1.24 29.87
CA VAL A 102 11.82 2.56 29.90
C VAL A 102 12.40 3.49 28.84
N MET A 103 13.72 3.51 28.64
CA MET A 103 14.35 4.32 27.59
C MET A 103 13.87 3.91 26.18
N LEU A 104 13.89 2.62 25.87
CA LEU A 104 13.41 2.10 24.58
C LEU A 104 11.92 2.38 24.38
N TYR A 105 11.13 2.22 25.43
CA TYR A 105 9.70 2.53 25.42
C TYR A 105 9.45 4.01 25.13
N ASN A 106 10.15 4.92 25.81
CA ASN A 106 10.00 6.37 25.62
C ASN A 106 10.42 6.80 24.21
N ALA A 107 11.46 6.18 23.64
CA ALA A 107 11.89 6.43 22.27
C ALA A 107 10.83 5.97 21.25
N GLU A 108 10.15 4.85 21.50
CA GLU A 108 9.14 4.31 20.61
C GLU A 108 7.82 5.08 20.71
N ILE A 109 7.35 5.41 21.92
CA ILE A 109 6.08 6.12 22.11
C ILE A 109 6.14 7.59 21.65
N GLY A 110 7.35 8.18 21.66
CA GLY A 110 7.59 9.53 21.16
C GLY A 110 7.49 9.67 19.64
N LYS A 111 7.43 8.57 18.89
CA LYS A 111 7.26 8.60 17.43
C LYS A 111 5.87 9.10 17.06
N GLY A 112 5.78 9.81 15.92
CA GLY A 112 4.49 10.21 15.33
C GLY A 112 3.60 9.00 15.00
N ARG A 113 4.23 7.89 14.56
CA ARG A 113 3.58 6.60 14.28
C ARG A 113 4.28 5.49 15.07
N PRO A 114 3.91 5.25 16.33
CA PRO A 114 4.53 4.23 17.16
C PRO A 114 4.13 2.82 16.71
N ASP A 115 5.03 1.84 16.90
CA ASP A 115 4.72 0.42 16.71
C ASP A 115 4.11 -0.16 18.00
N PHE A 116 2.79 -0.33 18.00
CA PHE A 116 2.06 -0.83 19.17
C PHE A 116 2.45 -2.27 19.54
N MET A 117 2.87 -3.09 18.57
CA MET A 117 3.30 -4.46 18.85
C MET A 117 4.58 -4.46 19.70
N LYS A 118 5.54 -3.59 19.36
CA LYS A 118 6.77 -3.41 20.14
C LYS A 118 6.49 -2.82 21.52
N LEU A 119 5.58 -1.83 21.62
CA LEU A 119 5.20 -1.23 22.90
C LEU A 119 4.57 -2.26 23.84
N TRP A 120 3.65 -3.10 23.35
CA TRP A 120 3.05 -4.17 24.14
C TRP A 120 4.06 -5.27 24.50
N GLY A 121 5.03 -5.57 23.62
CA GLY A 121 6.15 -6.45 23.94
C GLY A 121 7.03 -5.92 25.08
N MET A 122 7.36 -4.63 25.05
CA MET A 122 8.11 -3.97 26.13
C MET A 122 7.32 -3.93 27.44
N HIS A 123 6.02 -3.64 27.39
CA HIS A 123 5.13 -3.75 28.55
C HIS A 123 5.12 -5.16 29.14
N GLY A 124 5.05 -6.20 28.30
CA GLY A 124 5.10 -7.60 28.74
C GLY A 124 6.40 -7.94 29.50
N ARG A 125 7.55 -7.45 29.01
CA ARG A 125 8.83 -7.58 29.72
C ARG A 125 8.85 -6.79 31.03
N MET A 126 8.40 -5.53 31.01
CA MET A 126 8.31 -4.70 32.21
C MET A 126 7.43 -5.33 33.30
N LYS A 127 6.33 -5.98 32.91
CA LYS A 127 5.42 -6.65 33.86
C LYS A 127 6.10 -7.76 34.66
N THR A 128 7.15 -8.38 34.11
CA THR A 128 7.93 -9.41 34.81
C THR A 128 8.95 -8.81 35.79
N THR A 129 9.42 -7.59 35.55
CA THR A 129 10.40 -6.90 36.39
C THR A 129 9.78 -5.97 37.43
N ASP A 130 8.82 -5.14 37.03
CA ASP A 130 8.14 -4.12 37.84
C ASP A 130 6.70 -3.91 37.35
N THR A 131 5.75 -4.42 38.12
CA THR A 131 4.32 -4.35 37.81
C THR A 131 3.77 -2.92 37.89
N ALA A 132 4.31 -2.07 38.76
CA ALA A 132 3.83 -0.69 38.92
C ALA A 132 4.20 0.16 37.70
N ARG A 133 5.45 0.04 37.22
CA ARG A 133 5.89 0.69 35.97
C ARG A 133 5.21 0.11 34.72
N ALA A 134 4.90 -1.18 34.71
CA ALA A 134 4.13 -1.77 33.61
C ALA A 134 2.73 -1.14 33.51
N CYS A 135 2.04 -0.96 34.64
CA CYS A 135 0.72 -0.31 34.67
C CYS A 135 0.75 1.15 34.17
N THR A 136 1.83 1.89 34.43
CA THR A 136 1.97 3.27 33.89
C THR A 136 2.22 3.27 32.38
N MET A 137 3.02 2.31 31.88
CA MET A 137 3.20 2.10 30.44
C MET A 137 1.87 1.76 29.77
N GLU A 138 1.09 0.83 30.30
CA GLU A 138 -0.20 0.45 29.73
C GLU A 138 -1.15 1.66 29.59
N LYS A 139 -1.29 2.47 30.64
CA LYS A 139 -2.09 3.70 30.59
C LYS A 139 -1.60 4.66 29.50
N SER A 140 -0.29 4.80 29.37
CA SER A 140 0.34 5.66 28.37
C SER A 140 0.12 5.15 26.94
N ILE A 141 0.23 3.84 26.70
CA ILE A 141 -0.08 3.19 25.40
C ILE A 141 -1.54 3.45 25.03
N VAL A 142 -2.47 3.19 25.95
CA VAL A 142 -3.91 3.36 25.71
C VAL A 142 -4.25 4.82 25.42
N ASN A 143 -3.69 5.76 26.19
CA ASN A 143 -3.88 7.19 25.97
C ASN A 143 -3.36 7.59 24.57
N ARG A 144 -2.16 7.14 24.18
CA ARG A 144 -1.59 7.45 22.86
C ARG A 144 -2.41 6.81 21.73
N ALA A 145 -2.86 5.58 21.89
CA ALA A 145 -3.74 4.91 20.93
C ALA A 145 -5.06 5.66 20.73
N SER A 146 -5.66 6.17 21.82
CA SER A 146 -6.90 6.95 21.75
C SER A 146 -6.72 8.35 21.13
N ALA A 147 -5.55 8.97 21.31
CA ALA A 147 -5.21 10.21 20.62
C ALA A 147 -5.04 9.97 19.12
N LEU A 148 -4.27 8.95 18.75
CA LEU A 148 -4.02 8.59 17.34
C LEU A 148 -5.30 8.13 16.62
N SER A 149 -6.22 7.47 17.31
CA SER A 149 -7.51 7.08 16.71
C SER A 149 -8.39 8.28 16.35
N ARG A 150 -8.14 9.45 16.95
CA ARG A 150 -8.80 10.72 16.59
C ARG A 150 -8.00 11.48 15.53
N GLU A 151 -6.68 11.57 15.72
CA GLU A 151 -5.77 12.33 14.87
C GLU A 151 -5.67 11.75 13.46
N ILE A 152 -5.47 10.43 13.31
CA ILE A 152 -5.20 9.83 12.00
C ILE A 152 -6.39 9.96 11.04
N PRO A 153 -7.64 9.68 11.43
CA PRO A 153 -8.79 9.91 10.55
C PRO A 153 -8.91 11.37 10.10
N SER A 154 -8.71 12.34 11.00
CA SER A 154 -8.72 13.76 10.62
C SER A 154 -7.57 14.14 9.71
N ALA A 155 -6.37 13.59 9.94
CA ALA A 155 -5.21 13.83 9.10
C ALA A 155 -5.40 13.24 7.70
N VAL A 156 -6.01 12.05 7.59
CA VAL A 156 -6.38 11.44 6.31
C VAL A 156 -7.40 12.30 5.58
N GLU A 157 -8.43 12.83 6.26
CA GLU A 157 -9.41 13.72 5.63
C GLU A 157 -8.76 15.02 5.12
N ILE A 158 -7.89 15.65 5.91
CA ILE A 158 -7.15 16.85 5.50
C ILE A 158 -6.18 16.55 4.34
N ALA A 159 -5.48 15.41 4.39
CA ALA A 159 -4.56 15.00 3.32
C ALA A 159 -5.31 14.69 2.01
N LEU A 160 -6.53 14.14 2.09
CA LEU A 160 -7.40 13.94 0.93
C LEU A 160 -7.87 15.28 0.35
N GLU A 161 -8.21 16.27 1.20
CA GLU A 161 -8.57 17.63 0.77
C GLU A 161 -7.40 18.35 0.09
N ASN A 162 -6.19 18.20 0.62
CA ASN A 162 -4.96 18.83 0.09
C ASN A 162 -4.35 18.09 -1.12
N GLY A 163 -4.85 16.89 -1.46
CA GLY A 163 -4.34 16.08 -2.57
C GLY A 163 -3.05 15.31 -2.27
N GLU A 164 -2.69 15.13 -1.00
CA GLU A 164 -1.51 14.38 -0.55
C GLU A 164 -1.84 12.87 -0.40
N TYR A 165 -2.15 12.22 -1.52
CA TYR A 165 -2.66 10.85 -1.54
C TYR A 165 -1.68 9.79 -1.01
N GLU A 166 -0.37 9.99 -1.16
CA GLU A 166 0.63 9.05 -0.65
C GLU A 166 0.69 9.06 0.88
N SER A 167 0.59 10.26 1.48
CA SER A 167 0.55 10.43 2.94
C SER A 167 -0.73 9.79 3.50
N ALA A 168 -1.89 10.10 2.90
CA ALA A 168 -3.18 9.52 3.26
C ALA A 168 -3.20 7.97 3.12
N ARG A 169 -2.56 7.43 2.07
CA ARG A 169 -2.40 5.98 1.89
C ARG A 169 -1.51 5.38 2.98
N GLY A 170 -0.38 6.01 3.28
CA GLY A 170 0.51 5.59 4.35
C GLY A 170 -0.21 5.56 5.70
N ASP A 171 -0.98 6.59 6.02
CA ASP A 171 -1.79 6.66 7.24
C ASP A 171 -2.88 5.59 7.29
N LEU A 172 -3.57 5.32 6.18
CA LEU A 172 -4.56 4.24 6.11
C LEU A 172 -3.93 2.85 6.30
N THR A 173 -2.79 2.58 5.65
CA THR A 173 -2.08 1.30 5.83
C THR A 173 -1.60 1.11 7.27
N TYR A 174 -1.19 2.19 7.94
CA TYR A 174 -0.85 2.16 9.36
C TYR A 174 -2.06 1.85 10.24
N CYS A 175 -3.22 2.45 9.94
CA CYS A 175 -4.47 2.14 10.63
C CYS A 175 -4.93 0.70 10.42
N GLU A 176 -4.76 0.15 9.22
CA GLU A 176 -5.07 -1.25 8.92
C GLU A 176 -4.18 -2.19 9.73
N ALA A 177 -2.86 -1.94 9.76
CA ALA A 177 -1.91 -2.75 10.51
C ALA A 177 -2.14 -2.70 12.03
N ASN A 178 -2.52 -1.55 12.57
CA ASN A 178 -2.71 -1.34 14.01
C ASN A 178 -4.19 -1.35 14.45
N ARG A 179 -5.07 -1.94 13.63
CA ARG A 179 -6.53 -1.92 13.85
C ARG A 179 -6.96 -2.46 15.22
N GLN A 180 -6.27 -3.49 15.71
CA GLN A 180 -6.56 -4.10 17.01
C GLN A 180 -6.31 -3.15 18.19
N TYR A 181 -5.37 -2.21 18.02
CA TYR A 181 -4.94 -1.29 19.08
C TYR A 181 -5.64 0.07 19.00
N LEU A 182 -5.96 0.54 17.79
CA LEU A 182 -6.54 1.87 17.56
C LEU A 182 -8.05 1.94 17.79
N SER A 183 -8.74 0.82 18.05
CA SER A 183 -10.20 0.76 18.27
C SER A 183 -11.04 1.44 17.16
N LEU A 184 -10.48 1.56 15.95
CA LEU A 184 -11.15 2.18 14.81
C LEU A 184 -12.24 1.25 14.26
N SER A 185 -13.44 1.81 14.02
CA SER A 185 -14.54 1.03 13.46
C SER A 185 -14.22 0.61 12.02
N SER A 186 -14.52 -0.64 11.68
CA SER A 186 -14.35 -1.20 10.34
C SER A 186 -15.03 -0.35 9.27
N ILE A 187 -16.19 0.20 9.62
CA ILE A 187 -17.02 1.04 8.75
C ILE A 187 -16.31 2.36 8.42
N LYS A 188 -15.65 2.98 9.40
CA LYS A 188 -14.95 4.26 9.19
C LYS A 188 -13.66 4.10 8.38
N LEU A 189 -12.96 2.97 8.53
CA LEU A 189 -11.81 2.66 7.68
C LEU A 189 -12.24 2.34 6.24
N ALA A 190 -13.28 1.54 6.07
CA ALA A 190 -13.81 1.23 4.75
C ALA A 190 -14.33 2.49 4.03
N SER A 191 -14.95 3.44 4.76
CA SER A 191 -15.39 4.70 4.16
C SER A 191 -14.23 5.62 3.77
N LEU A 192 -13.18 5.71 4.58
CA LEU A 192 -11.97 6.47 4.22
C LEU A 192 -11.22 5.85 3.04
N GLN A 193 -11.15 4.52 2.98
CA GLN A 193 -10.56 3.80 1.85
C GLN A 193 -11.36 4.00 0.56
N ALA A 194 -12.70 3.95 0.65
CA ALA A 194 -13.58 4.24 -0.48
C ALA A 194 -13.44 5.71 -0.94
N LYS A 195 -13.35 6.66 -0.01
CA LYS A 195 -13.06 8.08 -0.33
C LYS A 195 -11.71 8.24 -1.02
N LEU A 196 -10.65 7.61 -0.52
CA LEU A 196 -9.33 7.69 -1.15
C LEU A 196 -9.32 7.14 -2.58
N LEU A 197 -9.98 6.00 -2.81
CA LEU A 197 -10.10 5.41 -4.15
C LEU A 197 -10.94 6.28 -5.09
N SER A 198 -12.05 6.84 -4.59
CA SER A 198 -12.88 7.82 -5.28
C SER A 198 -12.06 9.04 -5.70
N ASP A 199 -11.37 9.67 -4.76
CA ASP A 199 -10.63 10.92 -5.00
C ASP A 199 -9.39 10.70 -5.85
N PHE A 200 -8.74 9.53 -5.75
CA PHE A 200 -7.67 9.14 -6.66
C PHE A 200 -8.17 8.97 -8.10
N SER A 201 -9.32 8.33 -8.30
CA SER A 201 -9.92 8.22 -9.64
C SER A 201 -10.34 9.59 -10.18
N LEU A 202 -10.91 10.46 -9.34
CA LEU A 202 -11.32 11.82 -9.70
C LEU A 202 -10.13 12.71 -10.03
N SER A 203 -9.02 12.63 -9.30
CA SER A 203 -7.82 13.44 -9.58
C SER A 203 -7.18 13.08 -10.92
N LYS A 204 -7.12 11.79 -11.27
CA LYS A 204 -6.67 11.33 -12.60
C LYS A 204 -7.60 11.84 -13.70
N GLU A 205 -8.91 11.75 -13.50
CA GLU A 205 -9.89 12.27 -14.46
C GLU A 205 -9.83 13.80 -14.59
N ARG A 206 -9.58 14.55 -13.51
CA ARG A 206 -9.36 16.01 -13.54
C ARG A 206 -8.17 16.37 -14.43
N LEU A 207 -7.05 15.65 -14.30
CA LEU A 207 -5.86 15.89 -15.12
C LEU A 207 -6.12 15.59 -16.60
N LEU A 208 -6.84 14.49 -16.88
CA LEU A 208 -7.25 14.14 -18.22
C LEU A 208 -8.23 15.16 -18.83
N LEU A 209 -9.19 15.67 -18.04
CA LEU A 209 -10.09 16.75 -18.46
C LEU A 209 -9.31 18.01 -18.80
N LYS A 210 -8.36 18.42 -17.96
CA LYS A 210 -7.51 19.59 -18.23
C LYS A 210 -6.72 19.44 -19.53
N ASN A 211 -6.10 18.29 -19.75
CA ASN A 211 -5.37 18.00 -20.99
C ASN A 211 -6.30 18.01 -22.22
N ASP A 212 -7.52 17.48 -22.09
CA ASP A 212 -8.51 17.51 -23.17
C ASP A 212 -9.00 18.95 -23.43
N PHE A 213 -9.18 19.78 -22.40
CA PHE A 213 -9.50 21.21 -22.54
C PHE A 213 -8.38 21.99 -23.24
N ASP A 214 -7.12 21.75 -22.88
CA ASP A 214 -5.95 22.36 -23.55
C ASP A 214 -5.83 21.91 -25.01
N SER A 215 -6.12 20.62 -25.27
CA SER A 215 -6.17 20.07 -26.64
C SER A 215 -7.31 20.69 -27.46
N LEU A 216 -8.48 20.91 -26.86
CA LEU A 216 -9.60 21.58 -27.52
C LEU A 216 -9.28 23.06 -27.80
N SER A 217 -8.65 23.74 -26.85
CA SER A 217 -8.20 25.13 -27.00
C SER A 217 -7.21 25.28 -28.15
N SER A 218 -6.20 24.40 -28.22
CA SER A 218 -5.19 24.41 -29.30
C SER A 218 -5.78 24.01 -30.67
N ALA A 219 -6.69 23.04 -30.73
CA ALA A 219 -7.43 22.69 -31.94
C ALA A 219 -8.30 23.86 -32.43
N LEU A 220 -8.89 24.62 -31.51
CA LEU A 220 -9.63 25.83 -31.83
C LEU A 220 -8.72 26.92 -32.38
N VAL A 221 -7.55 27.16 -31.79
CA VAL A 221 -6.58 28.15 -32.30
C VAL A 221 -6.09 27.78 -33.70
N SER A 222 -5.83 26.49 -33.95
CA SER A 222 -5.39 25.97 -35.25
C SER A 222 -6.51 25.78 -36.30
N ASN A 223 -7.74 26.20 -36.00
CA ASN A 223 -8.92 26.11 -36.88
C ASN A 223 -9.27 24.69 -37.38
N ARG A 224 -8.90 23.65 -36.63
CA ARG A 224 -9.25 22.26 -36.94
C ARG A 224 -10.64 21.93 -36.39
N LEU A 225 -11.68 22.35 -37.12
CA LEU A 225 -13.08 22.23 -36.69
C LEU A 225 -13.53 20.77 -36.44
N PRO A 226 -13.17 19.76 -37.27
CA PRO A 226 -13.57 18.38 -37.03
C PRO A 226 -12.98 17.80 -35.74
N GLU A 227 -11.69 18.05 -35.51
CA GLU A 227 -10.98 17.62 -34.31
C GLU A 227 -11.58 18.29 -33.07
N SER A 228 -11.85 19.60 -33.13
CA SER A 228 -12.47 20.35 -32.03
C SER A 228 -13.87 19.82 -31.65
N ARG A 229 -14.69 19.39 -32.62
CA ARG A 229 -15.99 18.75 -32.33
C ARG A 229 -15.84 17.39 -31.66
N SER A 230 -14.91 16.57 -32.16
CA SER A 230 -14.66 15.24 -31.60
C SER A 230 -14.15 15.34 -30.15
N LEU A 231 -13.27 16.31 -29.87
CA LEU A 231 -12.76 16.61 -28.54
C LEU A 231 -13.83 17.20 -27.62
N ALA A 232 -14.69 18.10 -28.12
CA ALA A 232 -15.80 18.62 -27.36
C ALA A 232 -16.80 17.51 -26.95
N LEU A 233 -17.11 16.58 -27.84
CA LEU A 233 -17.94 15.41 -27.53
C LEU A 233 -17.26 14.48 -26.51
N LYS A 234 -15.95 14.26 -26.65
CA LYS A 234 -15.16 13.47 -25.69
C LYS A 234 -15.19 14.09 -24.29
N ILE A 235 -14.99 15.40 -24.18
CA ILE A 235 -15.07 16.16 -22.92
C ILE A 235 -16.47 16.04 -22.32
N ARG A 236 -17.52 16.24 -23.13
CA ARG A 236 -18.91 16.10 -22.68
C ARG A 236 -19.19 14.71 -22.11
N ASN A 237 -18.83 13.66 -22.85
CA ASN A 237 -19.05 12.28 -22.40
C ASN A 237 -18.32 11.97 -21.08
N ARG A 238 -17.13 12.55 -20.88
CA ARG A 238 -16.38 12.42 -19.62
C ARG A 238 -17.04 13.20 -18.48
N LEU A 239 -17.45 14.45 -18.72
CA LEU A 239 -18.16 15.26 -17.73
C LEU A 239 -19.48 14.61 -17.28
N ASP A 240 -20.23 14.02 -18.22
CA ASP A 240 -21.46 13.28 -17.91
C ASP A 240 -21.16 12.01 -17.08
N GLY A 241 -20.04 11.32 -17.37
CA GLY A 241 -19.60 10.16 -16.60
C GLY A 241 -19.15 10.49 -15.18
N ILE A 242 -18.53 11.66 -14.98
CA ILE A 242 -17.97 12.12 -13.70
C ILE A 242 -19.01 12.89 -12.85
N GLN A 243 -20.14 13.29 -13.44
CA GLN A 243 -21.17 14.12 -12.80
C GLN A 243 -21.62 13.60 -11.43
N LYS A 244 -21.76 12.28 -11.27
CA LYS A 244 -22.22 11.66 -10.01
C LYS A 244 -21.14 11.58 -8.93
N ALA A 245 -19.87 11.65 -9.32
CA ALA A 245 -18.74 11.47 -8.43
C ALA A 245 -18.09 12.80 -8.00
N MET A 246 -18.24 13.86 -8.80
CA MET A 246 -17.65 15.17 -8.52
C MET A 246 -18.59 16.07 -7.71
N LEU A 247 -18.01 16.93 -6.86
CA LEU A 247 -18.73 17.97 -6.14
C LEU A 247 -19.45 18.91 -7.13
N GLN A 248 -20.71 19.26 -6.85
CA GLN A 248 -21.56 20.05 -7.75
C GLN A 248 -20.96 21.41 -8.14
N LEU A 249 -20.21 22.04 -7.23
CA LEU A 249 -19.57 23.34 -7.42
C LEU A 249 -18.29 23.28 -8.29
N GLU A 250 -17.62 22.14 -8.32
CA GLU A 250 -16.49 21.91 -9.22
C GLU A 250 -16.98 21.50 -10.60
N TRP A 251 -18.02 20.66 -10.64
CA TRP A 251 -18.65 20.25 -11.88
C TRP A 251 -19.18 21.46 -12.66
N SER A 252 -19.81 22.43 -11.98
CA SER A 252 -20.28 23.65 -12.63
C SER A 252 -19.15 24.44 -13.28
N LYS A 253 -17.97 24.58 -12.63
CA LYS A 253 -16.81 25.27 -13.21
C LYS A 253 -16.33 24.61 -14.51
N TYR A 254 -16.16 23.29 -14.52
CA TYR A 254 -15.74 22.57 -15.72
C TYR A 254 -16.82 22.58 -16.80
N ASN A 255 -18.09 22.50 -16.43
CA ASN A 255 -19.21 22.61 -17.35
C ASN A 255 -19.29 24.00 -17.98
N ASP A 256 -19.07 25.07 -17.21
CA ASP A 256 -19.03 26.44 -17.71
C ASP A 256 -17.87 26.65 -18.68
N GLU A 257 -16.70 26.07 -18.38
CA GLU A 257 -15.55 26.09 -19.28
C GLU A 257 -15.81 25.33 -20.58
N TYR A 258 -16.44 24.15 -20.50
CA TYR A 258 -16.90 23.39 -21.66
C TYR A 258 -17.92 24.19 -22.50
N LEU A 259 -18.93 24.80 -21.87
CA LEU A 259 -19.92 25.62 -22.56
C LEU A 259 -19.26 26.81 -23.24
N ARG A 260 -18.27 27.44 -22.60
CA ARG A 260 -17.49 28.54 -23.20
C ARG A 260 -16.73 28.10 -24.44
N LEU A 261 -16.03 26.97 -24.39
CA LEU A 261 -15.25 26.46 -25.52
C LEU A 261 -16.15 25.93 -26.64
N SER A 262 -17.22 25.21 -26.31
CA SER A 262 -18.22 24.73 -27.27
C SER A 262 -18.90 25.87 -28.02
N ARG A 263 -19.28 26.96 -27.33
CA ARG A 263 -19.79 28.18 -27.97
C ARG A 263 -18.76 28.80 -28.91
N LYS A 264 -17.47 28.84 -28.55
CA LYS A 264 -16.41 29.34 -29.44
C LYS A 264 -16.30 28.50 -30.71
N THR A 265 -16.39 27.17 -30.61
CA THR A 265 -16.45 26.28 -31.78
C THR A 265 -17.64 26.62 -32.67
N GLY A 266 -18.84 26.75 -32.06
CA GLY A 266 -20.07 27.12 -32.78
C GLY A 266 -19.98 28.46 -33.48
N ASN A 267 -19.50 29.50 -32.80
CA ASN A 267 -19.36 30.85 -33.34
C ASN A 267 -18.37 30.92 -34.51
N LYS A 268 -17.29 30.13 -34.48
CA LYS A 268 -16.36 30.04 -35.62
C LYS A 268 -17.04 29.44 -36.85
N GLU A 269 -17.83 28.39 -36.67
CA GLU A 269 -18.64 27.83 -37.75
C GLU A 269 -19.66 28.83 -38.27
N ASP A 270 -20.39 29.52 -37.38
CA ASP A 270 -21.40 30.51 -37.78
C ASP A 270 -20.78 31.69 -38.52
N SER A 271 -19.57 32.09 -38.15
CA SER A 271 -18.81 33.13 -38.86
C SER A 271 -18.45 32.70 -40.29
N LEU A 272 -18.04 31.43 -40.50
CA LEU A 272 -17.76 30.89 -41.83
C LEU A 272 -19.03 30.83 -42.69
N LEU A 273 -20.16 30.44 -42.09
CA LEU A 273 -21.46 30.38 -42.77
C LEU A 273 -21.97 31.78 -43.15
N ALA A 274 -21.77 32.78 -42.30
CA ALA A 274 -22.11 34.16 -42.59
C ALA A 274 -21.33 34.71 -43.80
N ILE A 275 -20.08 34.30 -43.97
CA ILE A 275 -19.27 34.63 -45.16
C ILE A 275 -19.83 33.97 -46.42
N VAL A 276 -20.33 32.72 -46.34
CA VAL A 276 -20.99 32.08 -47.48
C VAL A 276 -22.27 32.81 -47.86
N GLN A 277 -23.08 33.20 -46.85
CA GLN A 277 -24.31 33.96 -47.09
C GLN A 277 -24.04 35.35 -47.69
N SER A 278 -22.97 36.04 -47.27
CA SER A 278 -22.60 37.32 -47.87
C SER A 278 -22.08 37.17 -49.30
N ARG A 279 -21.35 36.09 -49.60
CA ARG A 279 -20.92 35.74 -50.96
C ARG A 279 -22.09 35.40 -51.88
N LEU A 280 -23.08 34.66 -51.38
CA LEU A 280 -24.32 34.35 -52.13
C LEU A 280 -25.01 35.64 -52.60
N LYS A 281 -25.10 36.64 -51.71
CA LYS A 281 -25.72 37.94 -52.01
C LYS A 281 -24.91 38.83 -52.95
N SER A 282 -23.58 38.73 -52.95
CA SER A 282 -22.69 39.68 -53.64
C SER A 282 -22.08 39.14 -54.95
N GLN A 283 -21.72 37.87 -54.99
CA GLN A 283 -20.96 37.24 -56.09
C GLN A 283 -21.77 36.15 -56.83
N GLY A 284 -22.99 35.86 -56.37
CA GLY A 284 -23.89 34.90 -56.98
C GLY A 284 -23.68 33.46 -56.53
N ILE A 285 -24.52 32.57 -57.07
CA ILE A 285 -24.69 31.19 -56.60
C ILE A 285 -23.41 30.35 -56.81
N VAL A 286 -22.73 30.52 -57.94
CA VAL A 286 -21.52 29.73 -58.30
C VAL A 286 -20.37 29.98 -57.32
N ALA A 287 -20.09 31.25 -56.98
CA ALA A 287 -19.04 31.60 -56.04
C ALA A 287 -19.36 31.16 -54.59
N ALA A 288 -20.65 31.06 -54.25
CA ALA A 288 -21.09 30.53 -52.97
C ALA A 288 -20.93 29.00 -52.90
N GLU A 289 -21.24 28.27 -53.98
CA GLU A 289 -21.04 26.81 -54.08
C GLU A 289 -19.56 26.42 -54.05
N GLU A 290 -18.69 27.12 -54.79
CA GLU A 290 -17.24 26.88 -54.75
C GLU A 290 -16.67 27.09 -53.34
N PHE A 291 -17.11 28.15 -52.64
CA PHE A 291 -16.70 28.39 -51.27
C PHE A 291 -17.28 27.35 -50.30
N LEU A 292 -18.49 26.85 -50.54
CA LEU A 292 -19.11 25.78 -49.75
C LEU A 292 -18.33 24.46 -49.90
N ASP A 293 -17.81 24.15 -51.09
CA ASP A 293 -16.93 23.00 -51.31
C ASP A 293 -15.59 23.14 -50.57
N THR A 294 -15.02 24.35 -50.49
CA THR A 294 -13.84 24.58 -49.63
C THR A 294 -14.15 24.40 -48.15
N LEU A 295 -15.35 24.75 -47.69
CA LEU A 295 -15.80 24.53 -46.31
C LEU A 295 -16.07 23.05 -46.00
N ARG A 296 -16.47 22.26 -47.00
CA ARG A 296 -16.58 20.79 -46.90
C ARG A 296 -15.21 20.17 -46.63
N LEU A 297 -14.14 20.68 -47.26
CA LEU A 297 -12.75 20.26 -46.99
C LEU A 297 -12.26 20.67 -45.60
N HIS A 298 -12.69 21.82 -45.09
CA HIS A 298 -12.41 22.27 -43.70
C HIS A 298 -13.34 21.59 -42.67
N GLY A 299 -14.25 20.74 -43.14
CA GLY A 299 -15.06 19.83 -42.35
C GLY A 299 -16.10 20.50 -41.47
N VAL A 300 -16.71 21.61 -41.92
CA VAL A 300 -17.85 22.28 -41.27
C VAL A 300 -19.01 21.30 -41.01
N SER A 301 -19.87 21.58 -40.00
CA SER A 301 -20.93 20.66 -39.58
C SER A 301 -21.95 20.42 -40.69
N ARG A 302 -22.29 19.14 -40.94
CA ARG A 302 -23.21 18.73 -42.01
C ARG A 302 -24.58 19.38 -41.91
N GLU A 303 -25.08 19.52 -40.68
CA GLU A 303 -26.37 20.18 -40.40
C GLU A 303 -26.36 21.66 -40.77
N LYS A 304 -25.26 22.36 -40.51
CA LYS A 304 -25.15 23.77 -40.84
C LYS A 304 -24.88 24.01 -42.33
N MET A 305 -24.14 23.11 -42.98
CA MET A 305 -24.00 23.12 -44.44
C MET A 305 -25.34 22.88 -45.15
N ALA A 306 -26.14 21.91 -44.67
CA ALA A 306 -27.46 21.64 -45.22
C ALA A 306 -28.42 22.84 -45.12
N LYS A 307 -28.29 23.68 -44.09
CA LYS A 307 -29.04 24.94 -43.98
C LYS A 307 -28.66 25.92 -45.10
N ILE A 308 -27.39 25.99 -45.47
CA ILE A 308 -26.95 26.86 -46.58
C ILE A 308 -27.36 26.25 -47.92
N ASP A 309 -27.17 24.95 -48.13
CA ASP A 309 -27.60 24.28 -49.37
C ASP A 309 -29.11 24.50 -49.59
N ARG A 310 -29.91 24.49 -48.52
CA ARG A 310 -31.34 24.85 -48.57
C ARG A 310 -31.57 26.31 -48.98
N ILE A 311 -30.82 27.26 -48.43
CA ILE A 311 -30.93 28.69 -48.80
C ILE A 311 -30.54 28.89 -50.27
N ILE A 312 -29.49 28.22 -50.74
CA ILE A 312 -29.07 28.24 -52.15
C ILE A 312 -30.19 27.67 -53.04
N LEU A 313 -30.76 26.52 -52.69
CA LEU A 313 -31.88 25.92 -53.43
C LEU A 313 -33.13 26.82 -53.46
N GLU A 314 -33.45 27.48 -52.34
CA GLU A 314 -34.56 28.43 -52.26
C GLU A 314 -34.33 29.64 -53.18
N GLU A 315 -33.11 30.18 -53.25
CA GLU A 315 -32.76 31.23 -54.21
C GLU A 315 -32.80 30.75 -55.68
N VAL A 316 -32.35 29.53 -55.97
CA VAL A 316 -32.43 28.92 -57.32
C VAL A 316 -33.88 28.74 -57.75
N ILE A 317 -34.75 28.25 -56.86
CA ILE A 317 -36.18 28.06 -57.14
C ILE A 317 -36.87 29.41 -57.32
N ALA A 318 -36.52 30.43 -56.54
CA ALA A 318 -37.03 31.79 -56.70
C ALA A 318 -36.67 32.37 -58.08
N ARG A 319 -35.44 32.15 -58.56
CA ARG A 319 -34.99 32.55 -59.91
C ARG A 319 -35.64 31.72 -61.04
N LYS A 320 -36.01 30.46 -60.80
CA LYS A 320 -36.74 29.64 -61.79
C LYS A 320 -38.24 29.98 -61.88
N LYS A 321 -38.87 30.45 -60.80
CA LYS A 321 -40.28 30.91 -60.84
C LYS A 321 -40.49 32.16 -61.69
N THR A 322 -39.43 32.91 -62.00
CA THR A 322 -39.46 34.04 -62.91
C THR A 322 -39.42 33.65 -64.40
N GLU A 323 -39.34 32.36 -64.75
CA GLU A 323 -39.48 31.85 -66.12
C GLU A 323 -40.70 30.88 -66.22
N PRO A 324 -41.79 31.20 -66.94
CA PRO A 324 -42.96 30.34 -67.00
C PRO A 324 -42.87 29.32 -68.15
N SER A 325 -42.85 28.02 -67.83
CA SER A 325 -43.22 26.95 -68.79
C SER A 325 -44.28 26.04 -68.20
N ILE A 326 -45.48 26.04 -68.79
CA ILE A 326 -46.66 25.26 -68.42
C ILE A 326 -46.69 23.99 -69.27
N VAL A 327 -46.77 22.81 -68.66
CA VAL A 327 -47.39 21.62 -69.29
C VAL A 327 -48.17 20.84 -68.23
N LYS A 328 -49.50 20.75 -68.43
CA LYS A 328 -50.41 19.83 -67.74
C LYS A 328 -50.47 18.52 -68.52
N ILE A 329 -50.37 17.37 -67.83
CA ILE A 329 -50.72 16.07 -68.40
C ILE A 329 -51.82 15.46 -67.52
N SER A 330 -52.92 15.12 -68.19
CA SER A 330 -54.13 14.47 -67.67
C SER A 330 -53.92 12.98 -67.42
N ILE A 331 -54.47 12.50 -66.30
CA ILE A 331 -54.52 11.08 -65.91
C ILE A 331 -55.83 10.48 -66.43
N VAL A 332 -55.74 9.36 -67.14
CA VAL A 332 -56.88 8.48 -67.47
C VAL A 332 -56.84 7.32 -66.48
N GLU A 333 -57.94 7.14 -65.76
CA GLU A 333 -58.22 5.98 -64.90
C GLU A 333 -58.58 4.79 -65.79
N ASP A 334 -57.97 3.62 -65.53
CA ASP A 334 -58.58 2.36 -65.93
C ASP A 334 -58.38 1.26 -64.86
N THR A 335 -59.54 0.77 -64.45
CA THR A 335 -59.90 -0.33 -63.56
C THR A 335 -58.98 -1.57 -63.57
N SER A 336 -58.36 -1.90 -62.42
CA SER A 336 -57.88 -3.27 -62.09
C SER A 336 -57.49 -3.44 -60.61
N GLU A 337 -58.16 -2.76 -59.68
CA GLU A 337 -57.73 -2.72 -58.27
C GLU A 337 -57.82 -4.07 -57.52
N ALA A 338 -58.77 -4.94 -57.85
CA ALA A 338 -58.99 -6.18 -57.10
C ALA A 338 -57.95 -7.30 -57.37
N SER A 339 -57.37 -7.34 -58.58
CA SER A 339 -56.30 -8.29 -58.95
C SER A 339 -54.96 -7.83 -58.37
N VAL A 340 -54.66 -6.54 -58.51
CA VAL A 340 -53.40 -5.93 -58.07
C VAL A 340 -53.29 -5.99 -56.54
N LEU A 341 -54.38 -5.80 -55.79
CA LEU A 341 -54.35 -5.84 -54.33
C LEU A 341 -54.03 -7.23 -53.76
N ASN A 342 -54.59 -8.29 -54.36
CA ASN A 342 -54.34 -9.67 -53.94
C ASN A 342 -52.90 -10.11 -54.27
N ASP A 343 -52.37 -9.72 -55.43
CA ASP A 343 -50.97 -9.92 -55.77
C ASP A 343 -50.03 -9.12 -54.86
N LEU A 344 -50.39 -7.88 -54.50
CA LEU A 344 -49.62 -7.07 -53.56
C LEU A 344 -49.57 -7.71 -52.17
N LEU A 345 -50.68 -8.31 -51.73
CA LEU A 345 -50.80 -8.98 -50.42
C LEU A 345 -50.00 -10.30 -50.39
N ALA A 346 -50.00 -11.05 -51.49
CA ALA A 346 -49.17 -12.25 -51.64
C ALA A 346 -47.67 -11.90 -51.67
N VAL A 347 -47.29 -10.85 -52.41
CA VAL A 347 -45.91 -10.33 -52.44
C VAL A 347 -45.49 -9.78 -51.08
N ALA A 348 -46.39 -9.10 -50.36
CA ALA A 348 -46.13 -8.60 -49.01
C ALA A 348 -45.93 -9.75 -48.01
N LYS A 349 -46.78 -10.78 -48.02
CA LYS A 349 -46.63 -11.97 -47.16
C LYS A 349 -45.33 -12.72 -47.45
N LYS A 350 -44.96 -12.88 -48.73
CA LYS A 350 -43.69 -13.50 -49.13
C LYS A 350 -42.48 -12.67 -48.68
N ARG A 351 -42.54 -11.34 -48.81
CA ARG A 351 -41.49 -10.42 -48.31
C ARG A 351 -41.39 -10.45 -46.78
N VAL A 352 -42.50 -10.58 -46.06
CA VAL A 352 -42.49 -10.71 -44.59
C VAL A 352 -41.90 -12.04 -44.15
N ALA A 353 -42.22 -13.15 -44.84
CA ALA A 353 -41.62 -14.45 -44.59
C ALA A 353 -40.10 -14.44 -44.86
N MET A 354 -39.66 -13.92 -46.01
CA MET A 354 -38.23 -13.80 -46.33
C MET A 354 -37.49 -12.87 -45.36
N LYS A 355 -38.12 -11.78 -44.91
CA LYS A 355 -37.55 -10.91 -43.88
C LYS A 355 -37.45 -11.62 -42.54
N LYS A 356 -38.46 -12.41 -42.14
CA LYS A 356 -38.46 -13.19 -40.90
C LYS A 356 -37.35 -14.24 -40.90
N ASP A 357 -37.17 -14.95 -42.02
CA ASP A 357 -36.12 -15.96 -42.18
C ASP A 357 -34.72 -15.32 -42.22
N SER A 358 -34.59 -14.17 -42.89
CA SER A 358 -33.36 -13.36 -42.89
C SER A 358 -33.00 -12.84 -41.49
N LEU A 359 -33.99 -12.38 -40.71
CA LEU A 359 -33.78 -11.92 -39.33
C LEU A 359 -33.41 -13.06 -38.39
N ALA A 360 -34.00 -14.24 -38.58
CA ALA A 360 -33.65 -15.44 -37.83
C ALA A 360 -32.22 -15.91 -38.14
N SER A 361 -31.83 -15.90 -39.42
CA SER A 361 -30.46 -16.21 -39.86
C SER A 361 -29.46 -15.20 -39.29
N GLN A 362 -29.77 -13.90 -39.34
CA GLN A 362 -28.92 -12.84 -38.79
C GLN A 362 -28.77 -12.93 -37.27
N ARG A 363 -29.82 -13.35 -36.54
CA ARG A 363 -29.74 -13.62 -35.10
C ARG A 363 -28.84 -14.81 -34.77
N ASN A 364 -28.93 -15.89 -35.54
CA ASN A 364 -28.07 -17.06 -35.35
C ASN A 364 -26.60 -16.75 -35.67
N GLU A 365 -26.35 -15.93 -36.70
CA GLU A 365 -25.00 -15.51 -37.05
C GLU A 365 -24.41 -14.53 -36.02
N ASN A 366 -25.20 -13.57 -35.53
CA ASN A 366 -24.80 -12.72 -34.43
C ASN A 366 -24.50 -13.52 -33.15
N ALA A 367 -25.31 -14.54 -32.83
CA ALA A 367 -25.07 -15.41 -31.68
C ALA A 367 -23.76 -16.23 -31.83
N ARG A 368 -23.43 -16.70 -33.04
CA ARG A 368 -22.14 -17.33 -33.32
C ARG A 368 -20.98 -16.35 -33.19
N LEU A 369 -21.12 -15.14 -33.72
CA LEU A 369 -20.09 -14.11 -33.61
C LEU A 369 -19.84 -13.71 -32.15
N THR A 370 -20.89 -13.57 -31.33
CA THR A 370 -20.71 -13.29 -29.89
C THR A 370 -20.01 -14.43 -29.17
N GLN A 371 -20.35 -15.69 -29.44
CA GLN A 371 -19.65 -16.84 -28.85
C GLN A 371 -18.17 -16.89 -29.27
N THR A 372 -17.85 -16.63 -30.54
CA THR A 372 -16.45 -16.60 -30.99
C THR A 372 -15.66 -15.43 -30.37
N ALA A 373 -16.30 -14.29 -30.14
CA ALA A 373 -15.69 -13.14 -29.48
C ALA A 373 -15.43 -13.40 -27.98
N GLU A 374 -16.36 -14.08 -27.29
CA GLU A 374 -16.20 -14.49 -25.89
C GLU A 374 -15.05 -15.49 -25.74
N VAL A 375 -14.99 -16.54 -26.57
CA VAL A 375 -13.88 -17.50 -26.57
C VAL A 375 -12.53 -16.81 -26.82
N ARG A 376 -12.49 -15.79 -27.70
CA ARG A 376 -11.27 -15.01 -27.96
C ARG A 376 -10.87 -14.16 -26.76
N ARG A 377 -11.83 -13.55 -26.06
CA ARG A 377 -11.58 -12.78 -24.83
C ARG A 377 -11.07 -13.68 -23.70
N ASP A 378 -11.63 -14.86 -23.54
CA ASP A 378 -11.20 -15.81 -22.51
C ASP A 378 -9.81 -16.37 -22.81
N ARG A 379 -9.49 -16.67 -24.08
CA ARG A 379 -8.13 -17.04 -24.48
C ARG A 379 -7.11 -15.93 -24.21
N MET A 380 -7.46 -14.67 -24.45
CA MET A 380 -6.58 -13.54 -24.12
C MET A 380 -6.40 -13.38 -22.61
N ARG A 381 -7.46 -13.59 -21.81
CA ARG A 381 -7.38 -13.55 -20.35
C ARG A 381 -6.45 -14.63 -19.80
N VAL A 382 -6.62 -15.87 -20.25
CA VAL A 382 -5.77 -17.00 -19.85
C VAL A 382 -4.32 -16.79 -20.29
N ALA A 383 -4.08 -16.23 -21.49
CA ALA A 383 -2.74 -15.91 -21.94
C ALA A 383 -2.07 -14.82 -21.09
N LEU A 384 -2.82 -13.79 -20.69
CA LEU A 384 -2.34 -12.72 -19.82
C LEU A 384 -2.02 -13.24 -18.42
N GLU A 385 -2.90 -14.06 -17.84
CA GLU A 385 -2.69 -14.72 -16.54
C GLU A 385 -1.45 -15.62 -16.58
N MET A 386 -1.27 -16.39 -17.66
CA MET A 386 -0.09 -17.23 -17.83
C MET A 386 1.20 -16.41 -17.96
N GLN A 387 1.15 -15.26 -18.63
CA GLN A 387 2.30 -14.34 -18.74
C GLN A 387 2.64 -13.72 -17.39
N GLN A 388 1.64 -13.27 -16.63
CA GLN A 388 1.83 -12.73 -15.28
C GLN A 388 2.42 -13.79 -14.35
N LYS A 389 1.91 -15.02 -14.39
CA LYS A 389 2.43 -16.12 -13.58
C LYS A 389 3.89 -16.43 -13.91
N ARG A 390 4.25 -16.48 -15.20
CA ARG A 390 5.65 -16.65 -15.63
C ARG A 390 6.55 -15.50 -15.20
N GLN A 391 6.06 -14.27 -15.19
CA GLN A 391 6.83 -13.12 -14.69
C GLN A 391 7.05 -13.21 -13.17
N GLN A 392 6.02 -13.59 -12.40
CA GLN A 392 6.14 -13.79 -10.96
C GLN A 392 7.13 -14.92 -10.62
N GLU A 393 7.05 -16.06 -11.32
CA GLU A 393 7.99 -17.17 -11.15
C GLU A 393 9.44 -16.75 -11.44
N ARG A 394 9.68 -15.94 -12.49
CA ARG A 394 11.01 -15.40 -12.79
C ARG A 394 11.52 -14.44 -11.70
N MET A 395 10.66 -13.55 -11.20
CA MET A 395 11.03 -12.65 -10.11
C MET A 395 11.34 -13.43 -8.82
N GLN A 396 10.57 -14.46 -8.50
CA GLN A 396 10.83 -15.33 -7.35
C GLN A 396 12.14 -16.11 -7.50
N GLU A 397 12.46 -16.61 -8.70
CA GLU A 397 13.72 -17.30 -8.93
C GLU A 397 14.92 -16.34 -8.87
N ASN A 398 14.80 -15.12 -9.41
CA ASN A 398 15.85 -14.10 -9.34
C ASN A 398 16.11 -13.62 -7.90
N THR A 399 15.05 -13.39 -7.11
CA THR A 399 15.17 -13.05 -5.68
C THR A 399 15.79 -14.19 -4.87
N ARG A 400 15.45 -15.45 -5.17
CA ARG A 400 16.08 -16.62 -4.55
C ARG A 400 17.57 -16.70 -4.87
N ARG A 401 17.95 -16.50 -6.13
CA ARG A 401 19.36 -16.45 -6.56
C ARG A 401 20.11 -15.30 -5.87
N ALA A 402 19.53 -14.10 -5.83
CA ALA A 402 20.12 -12.95 -5.16
C ALA A 402 20.40 -13.23 -3.67
N ARG A 403 19.49 -13.92 -2.97
CA ARG A 403 19.71 -14.34 -1.58
C ARG A 403 20.82 -15.38 -1.43
N GLN A 404 20.93 -16.35 -2.36
CA GLN A 404 22.01 -17.33 -2.34
C GLN A 404 23.38 -16.67 -2.55
N GLU A 405 23.47 -15.72 -3.47
CA GLU A 405 24.68 -14.97 -3.76
C GLU A 405 25.05 -14.03 -2.60
N LEU A 406 24.06 -13.42 -1.94
CA LEU A 406 24.24 -12.64 -0.73
C LEU A 406 24.81 -13.49 0.42
N ILE A 407 24.33 -14.73 0.60
CA ILE A 407 24.91 -15.67 1.56
C ILE A 407 26.37 -15.93 1.20
N ALA A 408 26.70 -16.19 -0.07
CA ALA A 408 28.08 -16.41 -0.49
C ALA A 408 28.99 -15.21 -0.17
N VAL A 409 28.52 -13.98 -0.39
CA VAL A 409 29.24 -12.75 0.00
C VAL A 409 29.49 -12.71 1.51
N TYR A 410 28.47 -12.94 2.34
CA TYR A 410 28.63 -12.95 3.80
C TYR A 410 29.55 -14.08 4.28
N THR A 411 29.50 -15.25 3.65
CA THR A 411 30.38 -16.39 3.99
C THR A 411 31.85 -16.04 3.71
N LEU A 412 32.13 -15.31 2.63
CA LEU A 412 33.48 -14.81 2.33
C LEU A 412 33.93 -13.72 3.33
N LEU A 413 33.01 -12.87 3.79
CA LEU A 413 33.27 -11.87 4.83
C LEU A 413 33.48 -12.47 6.22
N GLU A 414 32.83 -13.59 6.54
CA GLU A 414 32.99 -14.34 7.79
C GLU A 414 34.29 -15.15 7.82
N SER A 415 34.69 -15.70 6.66
CA SER A 415 35.96 -16.44 6.52
C SER A 415 37.19 -15.53 6.38
N GLY A 416 37.04 -14.21 6.50
CA GLY A 416 38.14 -13.23 6.47
C GLY A 416 38.73 -12.98 5.09
N LYS A 417 38.10 -13.46 4.00
CA LYS A 417 38.56 -13.27 2.62
C LYS A 417 37.95 -12.02 1.99
N GLU A 418 38.30 -10.86 2.53
CA GLU A 418 37.63 -9.59 2.22
C GLU A 418 37.84 -9.10 0.78
N LYS A 419 39.04 -9.32 0.23
CA LYS A 419 39.35 -8.98 -1.18
C LYS A 419 38.52 -9.83 -2.17
N ASP A 420 38.36 -11.12 -1.86
CA ASP A 420 37.56 -12.03 -2.66
C ASP A 420 36.06 -11.73 -2.52
N ALA A 421 35.61 -11.38 -1.30
CA ALA A 421 34.24 -10.95 -1.05
C ALA A 421 33.86 -9.69 -1.83
N LEU A 422 34.77 -8.72 -1.92
CA LEU A 422 34.54 -7.47 -2.66
C LEU A 422 34.52 -7.71 -4.18
N ALA A 423 35.45 -8.50 -4.70
CA ALA A 423 35.45 -8.89 -6.12
C ALA A 423 34.19 -9.68 -6.50
N TYR A 424 33.74 -10.58 -5.62
CA TYR A 424 32.51 -11.35 -5.81
C TYR A 424 31.26 -10.47 -5.73
N PHE A 425 31.21 -9.55 -4.76
CA PHE A 425 30.11 -8.58 -4.62
C PHE A 425 29.99 -7.67 -5.85
N GLN A 426 31.10 -7.16 -6.39
CA GLN A 426 31.07 -6.35 -7.62
C GLN A 426 30.53 -7.13 -8.83
N LYS A 427 30.86 -8.42 -8.93
CA LYS A 427 30.39 -9.29 -10.01
C LYS A 427 28.87 -9.54 -9.96
N VAL A 428 28.29 -9.60 -8.76
CA VAL A 428 26.86 -9.91 -8.56
C VAL A 428 26.03 -8.67 -8.20
N ARG A 429 26.65 -7.48 -8.21
CA ARG A 429 26.04 -6.23 -7.76
C ARG A 429 24.72 -5.91 -8.44
N GLU A 430 24.64 -5.99 -9.76
CA GLU A 430 23.42 -5.68 -10.52
C GLU A 430 22.26 -6.60 -10.13
N LEU A 431 22.54 -7.90 -9.97
CA LEU A 431 21.55 -8.89 -9.58
C LEU A 431 21.06 -8.68 -8.12
N LEU A 432 21.94 -8.23 -7.23
CA LEU A 432 21.61 -7.88 -5.85
C LEU A 432 20.82 -6.57 -5.76
N GLU A 433 21.18 -5.55 -6.55
CA GLU A 433 20.53 -4.24 -6.58
C GLU A 433 19.10 -4.31 -7.12
N GLU A 434 18.86 -5.13 -8.16
CA GLU A 434 17.52 -5.27 -8.76
C GLU A 434 16.56 -6.15 -7.94
N ASN A 435 17.07 -7.08 -7.12
CA ASN A 435 16.26 -8.15 -6.52
C ASN A 435 16.30 -8.22 -4.99
N LEU A 436 17.03 -7.34 -4.31
CA LEU A 436 16.99 -7.19 -2.84
C LEU A 436 16.26 -5.90 -2.44
N SER A 437 15.86 -5.83 -1.18
CA SER A 437 15.36 -4.58 -0.62
C SER A 437 16.49 -3.55 -0.48
N ASP A 438 16.16 -2.26 -0.63
CA ASP A 438 17.12 -1.15 -0.50
C ASP A 438 17.92 -1.20 0.80
N GLU A 439 17.31 -1.67 1.89
CA GLU A 439 17.96 -1.84 3.18
C GLU A 439 18.97 -2.98 3.21
N GLU A 440 18.62 -4.14 2.64
CA GLU A 440 19.51 -5.30 2.55
C GLU A 440 20.71 -5.00 1.66
N PHE A 441 20.48 -4.37 0.51
CA PHE A 441 21.55 -3.96 -0.41
C PHE A 441 22.49 -2.95 0.25
N LYS A 442 21.95 -1.92 0.93
CA LYS A 442 22.77 -0.93 1.67
C LYS A 442 23.61 -1.57 2.76
N LYS A 443 23.05 -2.52 3.52
CA LYS A 443 23.78 -3.25 4.60
C LYS A 443 24.95 -4.06 4.05
N VAL A 444 24.75 -4.81 2.96
CA VAL A 444 25.82 -5.59 2.33
C VAL A 444 26.89 -4.64 1.78
N ASN A 445 26.49 -3.59 1.07
CA ASN A 445 27.43 -2.63 0.48
C ASN A 445 28.28 -1.93 1.56
N GLN A 446 27.67 -1.55 2.68
CA GLN A 446 28.38 -1.00 3.84
C GLN A 446 29.30 -2.03 4.50
N SER A 447 28.87 -3.29 4.63
CA SER A 447 29.66 -4.36 5.26
C SER A 447 30.91 -4.72 4.45
N VAL A 448 30.80 -4.71 3.12
CA VAL A 448 31.93 -4.92 2.19
C VAL A 448 32.84 -3.68 2.16
N SER A 449 32.29 -2.46 2.28
CA SER A 449 33.07 -1.22 2.22
C SER A 449 33.80 -0.87 3.53
N LEU A 450 33.18 -1.10 4.69
CA LEU A 450 33.74 -0.76 6.01
C LEU A 450 34.92 -1.65 6.41
N LYS A 451 34.90 -2.91 6.01
CA LYS A 451 35.98 -3.85 6.32
C LYS A 451 37.24 -3.59 5.48
N ASN A 452 37.07 -3.16 4.23
CA ASN A 452 38.18 -2.80 3.35
C ASN A 452 38.87 -1.47 3.71
N SER A 453 38.34 -0.71 4.67
CA SER A 453 38.91 0.55 5.18
C SER A 453 39.72 0.41 6.48
N ASN A 454 39.82 -0.80 7.05
CA ASN A 454 40.73 -1.08 8.16
C ASN A 454 42.00 -1.77 7.60
N PRO A 455 43.15 -1.09 7.54
CA PRO A 455 44.41 -1.66 7.07
C PRO A 455 44.98 -2.74 7.99
#